data_AF-A0A7S2KUB7-F1
#
_entry.id   AF-A0A7S2KUB7-F1
#
_cell.length_a   1.000
_cell.length_b   1.000
_cell.length_c   1.000
_cell.angle_alpha   90.00
_cell.angle_beta   90.00
_cell.angle_gamma   90.00
#
_symmetry.space_group_name_H-M   'P 1'
#
loop_
_entity.id
_entity.type
_entity.pdbx_description
1 polymer ?
#
loop_
_entity_poly.entity_id
_entity_poly.type
_entity_poly.pdbx_seq_one_letter_code
_entity_poly.pdbx_strand_id
1 'polypeptide(L)'
;NGLGTLYAFQKACNVAKEKYGADLAQELMEGKISAALYHTAGKGTRLAPLPASENNNKPGVKLPVCHQLADSSYEPITVLEAVVRQTGIYASSRSGRLSVFWGDQIFVPTAPFKYTPTHHVDIMCTLEEEPPTEKVWKEKGLEKYGVIAVSGGGNAAQVEKVDHPTAMRMLKNLGDIARVGPSLGSFSVSAKMLQALCDEFSSELAAKDGKLDTDPHFWMPLTLPQDEYISLMSQKGVDEQESRSHHVRMAKMKESFLTANPELGMFGSVDVGSNACWWDYGLLKLYIANNLKLSEEGDDADLLRRFFGVTGRTMNSEISGVTVDGSASAFSCKAKSGSVGADAVIAAVEAEEIQIGEGAIVVNCAAKKIIAGKGAVLYNLVSESDDGIVAEDGDVIVSVTDTEGSSMLLRSKTSICGGKAWKQVLDGNKMSFEEVHKQNRDADVSNIEKKRKELYQKASSSFGL
;
A
#
# COMPACT_ATOMS: atom_id res chain seq x y z
N ASN A 1 14.12 -3.07 0.50
CA ASN A 1 13.15 -3.59 -0.51
C ASN A 1 13.86 -4.20 -1.73
N GLY A 2 15.09 -3.81 -2.08
CA GLY A 2 15.88 -4.34 -3.20
C GLY A 2 16.19 -5.83 -3.10
N LEU A 3 17.08 -6.25 -2.18
CA LEU A 3 17.41 -7.68 -2.00
C LEU A 3 16.17 -8.53 -1.67
N GLY A 4 15.22 -7.97 -0.92
CA GLY A 4 13.95 -8.63 -0.60
C GLY A 4 13.12 -8.96 -1.84
N THR A 5 13.13 -8.11 -2.86
CA THR A 5 12.46 -8.36 -4.15
C THR A 5 13.11 -9.54 -4.87
N LEU A 6 14.44 -9.50 -5.03
CA LEU A 6 15.17 -10.55 -5.74
C LEU A 6 15.03 -11.91 -5.05
N TYR A 7 15.12 -11.92 -3.72
CA TYR A 7 14.93 -13.12 -2.91
C TYR A 7 13.50 -13.67 -3.02
N ALA A 8 12.50 -12.79 -2.95
CA ALA A 8 11.10 -13.19 -3.12
C ALA A 8 10.83 -13.79 -4.51
N PHE A 9 11.42 -13.23 -5.56
CA PHE A 9 11.35 -13.79 -6.91
C PHE A 9 11.99 -15.19 -6.98
N GLN A 10 13.20 -15.38 -6.46
CA GLN A 10 13.85 -16.69 -6.42
C GLN A 10 13.01 -17.74 -5.66
N LYS A 11 12.44 -17.37 -4.52
CA LYS A 11 11.52 -18.26 -3.79
C LYS A 11 10.26 -18.58 -4.60
N ALA A 12 9.69 -17.59 -5.28
CA ALA A 12 8.53 -17.80 -6.13
C ALA A 12 8.84 -18.78 -7.27
N CYS A 13 10.00 -18.66 -7.93
CA CYS A 13 10.44 -19.60 -8.96
C CYS A 13 10.57 -21.04 -8.42
N ASN A 14 11.16 -21.20 -7.23
CA ASN A 14 11.29 -22.54 -6.62
C ASN A 14 9.91 -23.13 -6.30
N VAL A 15 9.02 -22.36 -5.67
CA VAL A 15 7.66 -22.82 -5.35
C VAL A 15 6.88 -23.14 -6.62
N ALA A 16 7.02 -22.34 -7.67
CA ALA A 16 6.34 -22.56 -8.93
C ALA A 16 6.76 -23.87 -9.60
N LYS A 17 8.07 -24.14 -9.61
CA LYS A 17 8.62 -25.37 -10.14
C LYS A 17 8.22 -26.60 -9.31
N GLU A 18 8.35 -26.52 -7.98
CA GLU A 18 8.07 -27.62 -7.07
C GLU A 18 6.58 -27.98 -6.99
N LYS A 19 5.69 -26.98 -6.94
CA LYS A 19 4.25 -27.20 -6.72
C LYS A 19 3.44 -27.27 -8.01
N TYR A 20 3.88 -26.59 -9.06
CA TYR A 20 3.09 -26.41 -10.27
C TYR A 20 3.82 -26.82 -11.56
N GLY A 21 5.10 -27.25 -11.47
CA GLY A 21 5.89 -27.64 -12.64
C GLY A 21 6.17 -26.49 -13.61
N ALA A 22 6.00 -25.24 -13.18
CA ALA A 22 6.15 -24.05 -14.02
C ALA A 22 7.54 -23.42 -13.86
N ASP A 23 8.17 -23.05 -14.97
CA ASP A 23 9.43 -22.29 -14.97
C ASP A 23 9.14 -20.80 -15.16
N LEU A 24 8.84 -20.12 -14.05
CA LEU A 24 8.50 -18.68 -14.07
C LEU A 24 9.62 -17.82 -14.66
N ALA A 25 10.88 -18.17 -14.43
CA ALA A 25 12.01 -17.40 -14.92
C ALA A 25 12.10 -17.51 -16.45
N GLN A 26 11.96 -18.72 -16.98
CA GLN A 26 11.95 -18.95 -18.42
C GLN A 26 10.74 -18.29 -19.10
N GLU A 27 9.53 -18.46 -18.56
CA GLU A 27 8.32 -17.86 -19.14
C GLU A 27 8.39 -16.32 -19.16
N LEU A 28 8.99 -15.72 -18.13
CA LEU A 28 9.26 -14.29 -18.09
C LEU A 28 10.31 -13.89 -19.12
N MET A 29 11.40 -14.65 -19.25
CA MET A 29 12.46 -14.39 -20.25
C MET A 29 11.94 -14.45 -21.69
N GLU A 30 11.03 -15.39 -21.97
CA GLU A 30 10.39 -15.57 -23.28
C GLU A 30 9.27 -14.56 -23.54
N GLY A 31 8.94 -13.70 -22.57
CA GLY A 31 7.88 -12.71 -22.70
C GLY A 31 6.48 -13.32 -22.78
N LYS A 32 6.27 -14.53 -22.25
CA LYS A 32 4.96 -15.22 -22.22
C LYS A 32 4.05 -14.72 -21.11
N ILE A 33 4.65 -14.25 -20.02
CA ILE A 33 3.93 -13.79 -18.82
C ILE A 33 4.37 -12.39 -18.39
N SER A 34 3.54 -11.75 -17.59
CA SER A 34 3.91 -10.60 -16.77
C SER A 34 3.82 -11.00 -15.30
N ALA A 35 4.86 -10.71 -14.53
CA ALA A 35 4.87 -11.00 -13.10
C ALA A 35 4.66 -9.71 -12.29
N ALA A 36 3.93 -9.81 -11.19
CA ALA A 36 3.75 -8.73 -10.23
C ALA A 36 4.10 -9.21 -8.82
N LEU A 37 4.87 -8.41 -8.10
CA LEU A 37 5.18 -8.58 -6.68
C LEU A 37 4.60 -7.40 -5.91
N TYR A 38 3.84 -7.71 -4.86
CA TYR A 38 3.24 -6.70 -3.99
C TYR A 38 4.03 -6.65 -2.69
N HIS A 39 4.69 -5.52 -2.43
CA HIS A 39 5.42 -5.31 -1.19
C HIS A 39 4.45 -5.10 -0.04
N THR A 40 4.31 -6.16 0.76
CA THR A 40 3.62 -6.15 2.05
C THR A 40 4.53 -5.74 3.21
N ALA A 41 5.78 -5.38 2.92
CA ALA A 41 6.79 -5.12 3.93
C ALA A 41 6.47 -3.89 4.82
N GLY A 42 6.98 -3.96 6.05
CA GLY A 42 6.85 -2.92 7.06
C GLY A 42 5.86 -3.28 8.17
N LYS A 43 6.16 -2.86 9.40
CA LYS A 43 5.39 -3.21 10.61
C LYS A 43 4.02 -2.53 10.70
N GLY A 44 3.66 -1.66 9.75
CA GLY A 44 2.42 -0.88 9.80
C GLY A 44 2.32 0.11 10.96
N THR A 45 3.46 0.55 11.54
CA THR A 45 3.45 1.32 12.80
C THR A 45 2.61 2.59 12.75
N ARG A 46 2.59 3.30 11.61
CA ARG A 46 1.81 4.54 11.44
C ARG A 46 0.31 4.31 11.15
N LEU A 47 -0.07 3.08 10.80
CA LEU A 47 -1.46 2.64 10.60
C LEU A 47 -2.01 1.94 11.86
N ALA A 48 -1.17 1.67 12.86
CA ALA A 48 -1.60 1.08 14.12
C ALA A 48 -2.75 1.88 14.75
N PRO A 49 -3.78 1.21 15.31
CA PRO A 49 -3.80 -0.23 15.64
C PRO A 49 -4.33 -1.18 14.55
N LEU A 50 -4.81 -0.70 13.39
CA LEU A 50 -5.52 -1.53 12.40
C LEU A 50 -4.75 -2.80 11.96
N PRO A 51 -3.43 -2.75 11.63
CA PRO A 51 -2.71 -3.94 11.19
C PRO A 51 -2.65 -5.05 12.22
N ALA A 52 -2.70 -4.72 13.53
CA ALA A 52 -2.68 -5.74 14.58
C ALA A 52 -3.93 -6.61 14.54
N SER A 53 -5.08 -6.02 14.17
CA SER A 53 -6.34 -6.75 13.97
C SER A 53 -6.26 -7.74 12.81
N GLU A 54 -5.42 -7.45 11.82
CA GLU A 54 -5.13 -8.33 10.68
C GLU A 54 -3.83 -9.13 10.88
N ASN A 55 -3.47 -9.45 12.12
CA ASN A 55 -2.28 -10.24 12.46
C ASN A 55 -0.98 -9.70 11.84
N ASN A 56 -0.79 -8.37 11.94
CA ASN A 56 0.30 -7.58 11.35
C ASN A 56 0.27 -7.45 9.81
N ASN A 57 -0.80 -7.90 9.14
CA ASN A 57 -0.96 -7.75 7.72
C ASN A 57 -1.47 -6.34 7.36
N LYS A 58 -0.55 -5.37 7.25
CA LYS A 58 -0.85 -3.99 6.86
C LYS A 58 -1.74 -3.87 5.60
N PRO A 59 -1.40 -4.48 4.45
CA PRO A 59 -2.23 -4.38 3.26
C PRO A 59 -3.48 -5.28 3.31
N GLY A 60 -3.60 -6.15 4.32
CA GLY A 60 -4.82 -6.91 4.60
C GLY A 60 -5.90 -6.11 5.33
N VAL A 61 -5.63 -4.86 5.73
CA VAL A 61 -6.65 -3.97 6.29
C VAL A 61 -7.78 -3.79 5.28
N LYS A 62 -9.01 -3.96 5.75
CA LYS A 62 -10.26 -3.86 5.00
C LYS A 62 -10.64 -2.40 4.80
N LEU A 63 -11.14 -2.10 3.62
CA LEU A 63 -11.77 -0.83 3.25
C LEU A 63 -13.28 -0.98 3.38
N PRO A 64 -14.01 0.10 3.71
CA PRO A 64 -15.43 0.03 3.95
C PRO A 64 -16.24 0.03 2.65
N VAL A 65 -15.92 -0.88 1.72
CA VAL A 65 -16.73 -1.19 0.55
C VAL A 65 -16.78 -2.70 0.38
N CYS A 66 -17.99 -3.26 0.33
CA CYS A 66 -18.16 -4.69 0.22
C CYS A 66 -18.41 -5.13 -1.23
N HIS A 67 -17.76 -6.21 -1.62
CA HIS A 67 -17.94 -6.84 -2.93
C HIS A 67 -18.59 -8.21 -2.80
N GLN A 68 -19.41 -8.55 -3.78
CA GLN A 68 -20.04 -9.87 -3.85
C GLN A 68 -18.98 -10.92 -4.19
N LEU A 69 -18.91 -11.97 -3.39
CA LEU A 69 -18.07 -13.13 -3.62
C LEU A 69 -18.82 -14.20 -4.43
N ALA A 70 -18.11 -15.25 -4.86
CA ALA A 70 -18.66 -16.32 -5.68
C ALA A 70 -19.78 -17.12 -4.98
N ASP A 71 -19.80 -17.14 -3.64
CA ASP A 71 -20.84 -17.76 -2.82
C ASP A 71 -22.02 -16.80 -2.53
N SER A 72 -22.07 -15.65 -3.19
CA SER A 72 -23.05 -14.57 -3.01
C SER A 72 -22.97 -13.81 -1.69
N SER A 73 -22.01 -14.12 -0.81
CA SER A 73 -21.73 -13.29 0.35
C SER A 73 -21.12 -11.95 -0.07
N TYR A 74 -21.19 -10.96 0.81
CA TYR A 74 -20.55 -9.65 0.61
C TYR A 74 -19.48 -9.46 1.66
N GLU A 75 -18.23 -9.23 1.24
CA GLU A 75 -17.12 -8.98 2.16
C GLU A 75 -16.43 -7.66 1.83
N PRO A 76 -15.97 -6.90 2.86
CA PRO A 76 -15.14 -5.71 2.66
C PRO A 76 -13.87 -6.03 1.85
N ILE A 77 -13.59 -5.25 0.81
CA ILE A 77 -12.34 -5.37 0.04
C ILE A 77 -11.14 -4.96 0.88
N THR A 78 -10.02 -5.66 0.78
CA THR A 78 -8.75 -5.26 1.41
C THR A 78 -8.00 -4.21 0.59
N VAL A 79 -7.09 -3.48 1.23
CA VAL A 79 -6.18 -2.56 0.52
C VAL A 79 -5.39 -3.31 -0.55
N LEU A 80 -4.89 -4.52 -0.24
CA LEU A 80 -4.13 -5.33 -1.19
C LEU A 80 -4.94 -5.68 -2.45
N GLU A 81 -6.18 -6.12 -2.29
CA GLU A 81 -7.05 -6.46 -3.43
C GLU A 81 -7.34 -5.24 -4.29
N ALA A 82 -7.52 -4.07 -3.67
CA ALA A 82 -7.67 -2.82 -4.39
C ALA A 82 -6.40 -2.46 -5.19
N VAL A 83 -5.21 -2.63 -4.60
CA VAL A 83 -3.94 -2.47 -5.31
C VAL A 83 -3.79 -3.47 -6.46
N VAL A 84 -4.14 -4.75 -6.27
CA VAL A 84 -4.10 -5.75 -7.35
C VAL A 84 -5.03 -5.35 -8.50
N ARG A 85 -6.24 -4.87 -8.19
CA ARG A 85 -7.20 -4.40 -9.19
C ARG A 85 -6.63 -3.24 -10.01
N GLN A 86 -6.05 -2.23 -9.37
CA GLN A 86 -5.56 -1.05 -10.09
C GLN A 86 -4.35 -1.38 -10.99
N THR A 87 -3.45 -2.26 -10.54
CA THR A 87 -2.19 -2.50 -11.23
C THR A 87 -2.36 -3.48 -12.37
N GLY A 88 -3.41 -4.31 -12.35
CA GLY A 88 -3.74 -5.28 -13.39
C GLY A 88 -3.88 -4.65 -14.78
N ILE A 89 -4.29 -3.38 -14.87
CA ILE A 89 -4.44 -2.67 -16.16
C ILE A 89 -3.11 -2.56 -16.94
N TYR A 90 -1.97 -2.60 -16.24
CA TYR A 90 -0.64 -2.49 -16.84
C TYR A 90 -0.10 -3.84 -17.36
N ALA A 91 -0.73 -4.97 -17.04
CA ALA A 91 -0.19 -6.30 -17.33
C ALA A 91 0.15 -6.48 -18.83
N SER A 92 -0.77 -6.08 -19.72
CA SER A 92 -0.58 -6.17 -21.17
C SER A 92 0.63 -5.41 -21.72
N SER A 93 1.09 -4.37 -21.01
CA SER A 93 2.25 -3.56 -21.40
C SER A 93 3.57 -4.09 -20.86
N ARG A 94 3.54 -5.13 -20.02
CA ARG A 94 4.68 -5.57 -19.21
C ARG A 94 5.01 -7.03 -19.40
N SER A 95 4.72 -7.59 -20.58
CA SER A 95 5.12 -8.96 -20.89
C SER A 95 6.65 -9.09 -20.80
N GLY A 96 7.09 -10.14 -20.14
CA GLY A 96 8.50 -10.41 -19.83
C GLY A 96 9.13 -9.48 -18.80
N ARG A 97 8.32 -8.92 -17.89
CA ARG A 97 8.79 -8.03 -16.82
C ARG A 97 8.24 -8.42 -15.46
N LEU A 98 9.07 -8.26 -14.44
CA LEU A 98 8.63 -8.24 -13.05
C LEU A 98 8.28 -6.81 -12.67
N SER A 99 7.04 -6.58 -12.25
CA SER A 99 6.59 -5.32 -11.66
C SER A 99 6.53 -5.45 -10.16
N VAL A 100 6.90 -4.39 -9.45
CA VAL A 100 6.87 -4.31 -8.00
C VAL A 100 6.03 -3.12 -7.59
N PHE A 101 5.05 -3.35 -6.73
CA PHE A 101 4.11 -2.34 -6.27
C PHE A 101 4.04 -2.30 -4.74
N TRP A 102 3.80 -1.13 -4.17
CA TRP A 102 3.44 -1.03 -2.75
C TRP A 102 2.06 -1.61 -2.51
N GLY A 103 1.93 -2.51 -1.53
CA GLY A 103 0.66 -3.15 -1.22
C GLY A 103 -0.37 -2.25 -0.52
N ASP A 104 -0.01 -1.00 -0.19
CA ASP A 104 -0.82 -0.07 0.60
C ASP A 104 -1.12 1.27 -0.09
N GLN A 105 -0.94 1.36 -1.42
CA GLN A 105 -1.13 2.61 -2.16
C GLN A 105 -2.02 2.41 -3.39
N ILE A 106 -3.16 3.09 -3.39
CA ILE A 106 -4.04 3.10 -4.55
C ILE A 106 -3.73 4.34 -5.41
N PHE A 107 -3.47 4.16 -6.70
CA PHE A 107 -3.35 5.24 -7.67
C PHE A 107 -4.15 4.93 -8.93
N VAL A 108 -4.94 5.91 -9.38
CA VAL A 108 -5.74 5.80 -10.60
C VAL A 108 -5.13 6.73 -11.65
N PRO A 109 -4.59 6.19 -12.75
CA PRO A 109 -3.86 7.00 -13.71
C PRO A 109 -4.79 7.90 -14.51
N THR A 110 -4.29 9.08 -14.84
CA THR A 110 -4.87 9.98 -15.85
C THR A 110 -4.13 9.90 -17.19
N ALA A 111 -2.87 9.42 -17.18
CA ALA A 111 -2.10 9.12 -18.38
C ALA A 111 -2.43 7.74 -18.97
N PRO A 112 -2.12 7.49 -20.25
CA PRO A 112 -2.30 6.18 -20.88
C PRO A 112 -1.50 5.08 -20.16
N PHE A 113 -2.18 4.01 -19.74
CA PHE A 113 -1.57 2.85 -19.09
C PHE A 113 -1.15 1.74 -20.05
N LYS A 114 -1.53 1.85 -21.33
CA LYS A 114 -1.05 0.96 -22.40
C LYS A 114 0.16 1.60 -23.06
N TYR A 115 1.32 0.94 -22.97
CA TYR A 115 2.58 1.44 -23.53
C TYR A 115 3.51 0.29 -23.93
N THR A 116 4.52 0.60 -24.73
CA THR A 116 5.62 -0.32 -25.02
C THR A 116 6.83 0.10 -24.21
N PRO A 117 7.39 -0.76 -23.34
CA PRO A 117 8.58 -0.44 -22.59
C PRO A 117 9.74 -0.08 -23.53
N THR A 118 10.39 1.05 -23.27
CA THR A 118 11.59 1.50 -23.99
C THR A 118 12.86 1.35 -23.15
N HIS A 119 12.72 0.97 -21.88
CA HIS A 119 13.81 0.80 -20.93
C HIS A 119 13.73 -0.53 -20.17
N HIS A 120 14.88 -1.03 -19.76
CA HIS A 120 15.01 -2.24 -18.94
C HIS A 120 14.48 -2.06 -17.52
N VAL A 121 14.53 -0.83 -16.99
CA VAL A 121 13.95 -0.42 -15.71
C VAL A 121 12.99 0.73 -15.97
N ASP A 122 11.77 0.64 -15.44
CA ASP A 122 10.81 1.74 -15.40
C ASP A 122 10.40 2.04 -13.96
N ILE A 123 10.39 3.32 -13.56
CA ILE A 123 9.76 3.74 -12.30
C ILE A 123 8.42 4.42 -12.58
N MET A 124 7.38 4.04 -11.84
CA MET A 124 6.10 4.72 -11.90
C MET A 124 6.15 6.03 -11.12
N CYS A 125 5.74 7.12 -11.76
CA CYS A 125 5.76 8.46 -11.20
C CYS A 125 4.60 9.28 -11.73
N THR A 126 4.28 10.37 -11.02
CA THR A 126 3.54 11.47 -11.62
C THR A 126 4.56 12.42 -12.25
N LEU A 127 4.36 12.81 -13.51
CA LEU A 127 5.22 13.80 -14.16
C LEU A 127 4.47 15.09 -14.40
N GLU A 128 5.12 16.21 -14.07
CA GLU A 128 4.66 17.53 -14.50
C GLU A 128 4.84 17.69 -16.01
N GLU A 129 4.00 18.54 -16.62
CA GLU A 129 4.08 18.82 -18.07
C GLU A 129 5.39 19.54 -18.44
N GLU A 130 5.89 20.38 -17.52
CA GLU A 130 7.08 21.21 -17.70
C GLU A 130 8.11 20.95 -16.59
N PRO A 131 9.39 21.26 -16.81
CA PRO A 131 10.41 21.17 -15.76
C PRO A 131 10.04 22.07 -14.58
N PRO A 132 10.01 21.56 -13.33
CA PRO A 132 9.60 22.37 -12.20
C PRO A 132 10.65 23.44 -11.88
N THR A 133 10.21 24.68 -11.72
CA THR A 133 11.03 25.73 -11.12
C THR A 133 11.26 25.46 -9.63
N GLU A 134 12.25 26.10 -9.01
CA GLU A 134 12.47 26.03 -7.57
C GLU A 134 11.21 26.39 -6.75
N LYS A 135 10.42 27.34 -7.23
CA LYS A 135 9.13 27.71 -6.62
C LYS A 135 8.14 26.54 -6.67
N VAL A 136 7.96 25.93 -7.84
CA VAL A 136 7.06 24.77 -8.02
C VAL A 136 7.51 23.60 -7.17
N TRP A 137 8.82 23.35 -7.09
CA TRP A 137 9.39 22.29 -6.27
C TRP A 137 8.96 22.40 -4.81
N LYS A 138 9.08 23.61 -4.24
CA LYS A 138 8.71 23.90 -2.85
C LYS A 138 7.20 23.90 -2.63
N GLU A 139 6.43 24.47 -3.55
CA GLU A 139 4.95 24.52 -3.45
C GLU A 139 4.33 23.13 -3.49
N LYS A 140 4.87 22.24 -4.34
CA LYS A 140 4.45 20.83 -4.43
C LYS A 140 5.11 19.94 -3.38
N GLY A 141 6.07 20.47 -2.62
CA GLY A 141 6.78 19.73 -1.58
C GLY A 141 7.58 18.54 -2.12
N LEU A 142 8.15 18.67 -3.32
CA LEU A 142 8.88 17.58 -3.99
C LEU A 142 10.09 17.10 -3.17
N GLU A 143 10.65 17.95 -2.31
CA GLU A 143 11.72 17.60 -1.38
C GLU A 143 11.33 16.55 -0.33
N LYS A 144 10.03 16.26 -0.18
CA LYS A 144 9.51 15.24 0.75
C LYS A 144 9.48 13.84 0.13
N TYR A 145 9.69 13.74 -1.17
CA TYR A 145 9.56 12.50 -1.95
C TYR A 145 10.88 12.15 -2.64
N GLY A 146 11.01 10.88 -3.06
CA GLY A 146 11.88 10.56 -4.19
C GLY A 146 11.24 11.10 -5.47
N VAL A 147 12.03 11.67 -6.37
CA VAL A 147 11.53 12.22 -7.64
C VAL A 147 12.22 11.56 -8.82
N ILE A 148 11.46 11.42 -9.91
CA ILE A 148 11.94 10.94 -11.19
C ILE A 148 12.05 12.13 -12.14
N ALA A 149 13.25 12.38 -12.64
CA ALA A 149 13.52 13.34 -13.68
C ALA A 149 13.67 12.64 -15.02
N VAL A 150 13.08 13.19 -16.08
CA VAL A 150 13.05 12.62 -17.42
C VAL A 150 13.63 13.62 -18.41
N SER A 151 14.58 13.17 -19.23
CA SER A 151 15.17 13.95 -20.32
C SER A 151 14.26 13.98 -21.55
N GLY A 152 14.53 14.89 -22.50
CA GLY A 152 13.82 14.92 -23.79
C GLY A 152 13.93 13.63 -24.62
N GLY A 153 14.96 12.81 -24.37
CA GLY A 153 15.14 11.49 -25.01
C GLY A 153 14.43 10.33 -24.29
N GLY A 154 13.73 10.59 -23.19
CA GLY A 154 13.00 9.57 -22.41
C GLY A 154 13.82 8.81 -21.37
N ASN A 155 15.15 9.01 -21.34
CA ASN A 155 15.98 8.51 -20.23
C ASN A 155 15.58 9.22 -18.93
N ALA A 156 15.58 8.48 -17.84
CA ALA A 156 15.24 9.01 -16.52
C ALA A 156 16.37 8.83 -15.49
N ALA A 157 16.28 9.58 -14.41
CA ALA A 157 17.10 9.43 -13.22
C ALA A 157 16.29 9.68 -11.95
N GLN A 158 16.73 9.09 -10.84
CA GLN A 158 16.10 9.26 -9.54
C GLN A 158 16.99 10.04 -8.58
N VAL A 159 16.38 10.97 -7.84
CA VAL A 159 16.99 11.60 -6.65
C VAL A 159 16.01 11.54 -5.47
N GLU A 160 16.54 11.41 -4.25
CA GLU A 160 15.75 11.08 -3.06
C GLU A 160 15.74 12.26 -2.06
N LYS A 161 14.60 12.94 -1.92
CA LYS A 161 14.32 13.91 -0.84
C LYS A 161 15.34 15.03 -0.73
N VAL A 162 15.54 15.72 -1.84
CA VAL A 162 16.49 16.84 -1.97
C VAL A 162 15.76 18.11 -2.41
N ASP A 163 16.36 19.26 -2.11
CA ASP A 163 15.91 20.54 -2.67
C ASP A 163 16.22 20.65 -4.18
N HIS A 164 15.60 21.64 -4.82
CA HIS A 164 15.74 21.86 -6.26
C HIS A 164 17.21 22.12 -6.70
N PRO A 165 17.99 23.02 -6.05
CA PRO A 165 19.39 23.23 -6.44
C PRO A 165 20.24 21.96 -6.36
N THR A 166 20.05 21.16 -5.31
CA THR A 166 20.74 19.88 -5.15
C THR A 166 20.32 18.90 -6.25
N ALA A 167 19.01 18.78 -6.53
CA ALA A 167 18.51 17.92 -7.61
C ALA A 167 19.15 18.29 -8.97
N MET A 168 19.16 19.57 -9.34
CA MET A 168 19.74 20.03 -10.61
C MET A 168 21.24 19.71 -10.72
N ARG A 169 21.99 19.86 -9.61
CA ARG A 169 23.41 19.48 -9.57
C ARG A 169 23.60 17.98 -9.79
N MET A 170 22.80 17.15 -9.13
CA MET A 170 22.88 15.69 -9.20
C MET A 170 22.48 15.15 -10.58
N LEU A 171 21.54 15.82 -11.24
CA LEU A 171 20.97 15.42 -12.53
C LEU A 171 21.73 15.97 -13.75
N LYS A 172 22.85 16.68 -13.55
CA LYS A 172 23.62 17.32 -14.64
C LYS A 172 24.01 16.38 -15.78
N ASN A 173 24.21 15.09 -15.51
CA ASN A 173 24.58 14.09 -16.52
C ASN A 173 23.38 13.48 -17.26
N LEU A 174 22.15 13.76 -16.83
CA LEU A 174 20.93 13.29 -17.52
C LEU A 174 20.69 14.06 -18.83
N GLY A 175 21.28 15.25 -18.98
CA GLY A 175 21.01 16.19 -20.06
C GLY A 175 19.87 17.15 -19.71
N ASP A 176 19.28 17.76 -20.74
CA ASP A 176 18.17 18.69 -20.57
C ASP A 176 16.95 17.98 -19.97
N ILE A 177 16.60 18.38 -18.75
CA ILE A 177 15.46 17.84 -18.01
C ILE A 177 14.19 18.41 -18.64
N ALA A 178 13.32 17.52 -19.11
CA ALA A 178 12.04 17.88 -19.72
C ALA A 178 10.90 17.84 -18.70
N ARG A 179 10.89 16.83 -17.81
CA ARG A 179 9.81 16.63 -16.85
C ARG A 179 10.35 16.07 -15.54
N VAL A 180 9.71 16.40 -14.43
CA VAL A 180 10.03 15.84 -13.11
C VAL A 180 8.74 15.61 -12.34
N GLY A 181 8.71 14.60 -11.49
CA GLY A 181 7.73 14.56 -10.42
C GLY A 181 7.90 13.39 -9.46
N PRO A 182 7.00 13.29 -8.46
CA PRO A 182 7.05 12.28 -7.41
C PRO A 182 7.11 10.85 -7.93
N SER A 183 8.07 10.08 -7.41
CA SER A 183 8.10 8.63 -7.52
C SER A 183 6.99 8.03 -6.67
N LEU A 184 6.25 7.08 -7.25
CA LEU A 184 5.32 6.23 -6.52
C LEU A 184 6.05 5.05 -5.85
N GLY A 185 7.37 4.93 -6.02
CA GLY A 185 8.20 3.83 -5.51
C GLY A 185 7.85 2.45 -6.08
N SER A 186 6.91 2.38 -7.02
CA SER A 186 6.59 1.17 -7.79
C SER A 186 7.42 1.16 -9.06
N PHE A 187 7.91 -0.01 -9.46
CA PHE A 187 8.83 -0.13 -10.59
C PHE A 187 8.59 -1.40 -11.40
N SER A 188 9.20 -1.47 -12.58
CA SER A 188 9.20 -2.66 -13.43
C SER A 188 10.59 -2.90 -13.98
N VAL A 189 11.02 -4.16 -14.00
CA VAL A 189 12.29 -4.58 -14.59
C VAL A 189 12.04 -5.67 -15.63
N SER A 190 12.73 -5.59 -16.77
CA SER A 190 12.78 -6.69 -17.74
C SER A 190 13.37 -7.96 -17.13
N ALA A 191 12.98 -9.13 -17.65
CA ALA A 191 13.52 -10.42 -17.22
C ALA A 191 15.05 -10.47 -17.27
N LYS A 192 15.66 -9.88 -18.31
CA LYS A 192 17.11 -9.75 -18.46
C LYS A 192 17.75 -8.96 -17.31
N MET A 193 17.19 -7.79 -16.99
CA MET A 193 17.70 -6.95 -15.90
C MET A 193 17.47 -7.60 -14.53
N LEU A 194 16.34 -8.27 -14.35
CA LEU A 194 16.05 -9.05 -13.14
C LEU A 194 17.09 -10.15 -12.93
N GLN A 195 17.41 -10.91 -13.98
CA GLN A 195 18.45 -11.94 -13.93
C GLN A 195 19.81 -11.33 -13.61
N ALA A 196 20.19 -10.23 -14.27
CA ALA A 196 21.45 -9.55 -14.01
C ALA A 196 21.59 -9.07 -12.55
N LEU A 197 20.52 -8.55 -11.95
CA LEU A 197 20.49 -8.18 -10.53
C LEU A 197 20.58 -9.41 -9.62
N CYS A 198 19.88 -10.51 -9.94
CA CYS A 198 19.97 -11.75 -9.17
C CYS A 198 21.40 -12.34 -9.20
N ASP A 199 22.07 -12.25 -10.34
CA ASP A 199 23.45 -12.73 -10.50
C ASP A 199 24.44 -11.82 -9.79
N GLU A 200 24.30 -10.50 -9.95
CA GLU A 200 25.18 -9.51 -9.31
C GLU A 200 25.15 -9.65 -7.79
N PHE A 201 23.96 -9.87 -7.19
CA PHE A 201 23.76 -9.99 -5.74
C PHE A 201 23.62 -11.44 -5.25
N SER A 202 24.08 -12.43 -6.02
CA SER A 202 23.85 -13.84 -5.70
C SER A 202 24.43 -14.25 -4.34
N SER A 203 25.56 -13.66 -3.95
CA SER A 203 26.24 -13.93 -2.68
C SER A 203 25.40 -13.47 -1.48
N GLU A 204 24.88 -12.24 -1.55
CA GLU A 204 23.99 -11.66 -0.53
C GLU A 204 22.68 -12.44 -0.42
N LEU A 205 22.10 -12.84 -1.57
CA LEU A 205 20.88 -13.64 -1.63
C LEU A 205 21.06 -15.03 -1.02
N ALA A 206 22.18 -15.69 -1.29
CA ALA A 206 22.52 -16.99 -0.71
C ALA A 206 22.75 -16.90 0.81
N ALA A 207 23.45 -15.86 1.26
CA ALA A 207 23.69 -15.60 2.68
C ALA A 207 22.44 -15.15 3.44
N LYS A 208 21.41 -14.66 2.74
CA LYS A 208 20.22 -14.00 3.31
C LYS A 208 20.61 -12.83 4.23
N ASP A 209 21.65 -12.11 3.84
CA ASP A 209 22.22 -11.00 4.59
C ASP A 209 22.24 -9.72 3.75
N GLY A 210 22.20 -8.57 4.43
CA GLY A 210 22.17 -7.24 3.81
C GLY A 210 20.80 -6.55 3.84
N LYS A 211 20.83 -5.23 3.59
CA LYS A 211 19.67 -4.33 3.66
C LYS A 211 19.60 -3.36 2.47
N LEU A 212 19.96 -3.82 1.28
CA LEU A 212 19.93 -2.95 0.11
C LEU A 212 18.49 -2.65 -0.33
N ASP A 213 18.18 -1.37 -0.38
CA ASP A 213 16.97 -0.78 -0.95
C ASP A 213 17.13 -0.43 -2.43
N THR A 214 16.05 -0.51 -3.20
CA THR A 214 16.03 -0.28 -4.65
C THR A 214 16.52 1.11 -5.02
N ASP A 215 16.05 2.13 -4.32
CA ASP A 215 16.25 3.50 -4.74
C ASP A 215 17.71 3.92 -4.54
N PRO A 216 18.25 3.95 -3.30
CA PRO A 216 19.64 4.31 -3.09
C PRO A 216 20.63 3.25 -3.58
N HIS A 217 20.30 1.95 -3.64
CA HIS A 217 21.33 0.95 -3.95
C HIS A 217 21.21 0.37 -5.36
N PHE A 218 20.05 0.38 -6.01
CA PHE A 218 19.93 -0.11 -7.39
C PHE A 218 19.83 1.04 -8.37
N TRP A 219 18.89 1.97 -8.20
CA TRP A 219 18.57 2.99 -9.23
C TRP A 219 19.56 4.14 -9.25
N MET A 220 19.78 4.76 -8.10
CA MET A 220 20.65 5.94 -7.97
C MET A 220 22.09 5.70 -8.47
N PRO A 221 22.79 4.59 -8.13
CA PRO A 221 24.14 4.38 -8.66
C PRO A 221 24.16 4.06 -10.16
N LEU A 222 23.03 3.67 -10.77
CA LEU A 222 22.91 3.50 -12.22
C LEU A 222 22.69 4.83 -12.95
N THR A 223 22.14 5.84 -12.28
CA THR A 223 21.71 7.11 -12.91
C THR A 223 22.51 8.33 -12.48
N LEU A 224 23.20 8.29 -11.34
CA LEU A 224 23.90 9.45 -10.78
C LEU A 224 25.42 9.40 -10.99
N PRO A 225 26.08 10.58 -11.09
CA PRO A 225 27.54 10.69 -10.98
C PRO A 225 28.04 10.13 -9.64
N GLN A 226 29.23 9.53 -9.63
CA GLN A 226 29.80 8.89 -8.43
C GLN A 226 29.89 9.85 -7.24
N ASP A 227 30.44 11.05 -7.43
CA ASP A 227 30.64 12.00 -6.33
C ASP A 227 29.31 12.49 -5.74
N GLU A 228 28.29 12.66 -6.58
CA GLU A 228 26.94 13.06 -6.13
C GLU A 228 26.23 11.92 -5.38
N TYR A 229 26.41 10.68 -5.86
CA TYR A 229 25.94 9.49 -5.17
C TYR A 229 26.58 9.36 -3.77
N ILE A 230 27.91 9.46 -3.69
CA ILE A 230 28.66 9.42 -2.43
C ILE A 230 28.17 10.52 -1.49
N SER A 231 28.05 11.76 -1.97
CA SER A 231 27.59 12.88 -1.16
C SER A 231 26.21 12.63 -0.54
N LEU A 232 25.27 12.08 -1.31
CA LEU A 232 23.93 11.75 -0.82
C LEU A 232 23.95 10.58 0.18
N MET A 233 24.77 9.56 -0.06
CA MET A 233 24.88 8.41 0.84
C MET A 233 25.55 8.78 2.17
N SER A 234 26.51 9.70 2.17
CA SER A 234 27.09 10.26 3.40
C SER A 234 26.06 10.99 4.26
N GLN A 235 25.10 11.71 3.65
CA GLN A 235 23.98 12.34 4.39
C GLN A 235 23.05 11.30 5.05
N LYS A 236 23.03 10.07 4.52
CA LYS A 236 22.31 8.93 5.09
C LYS A 236 23.15 8.13 6.09
N GLY A 237 24.37 8.58 6.39
CA GLY A 237 25.27 7.95 7.36
C GLY A 237 26.02 6.74 6.84
N VAL A 238 26.13 6.57 5.51
CA VAL A 238 26.93 5.50 4.89
C VAL A 238 28.35 5.99 4.64
N ASP A 239 29.32 5.10 4.86
CA ASP A 239 30.73 5.40 4.65
C ASP A 239 31.04 5.75 3.18
N GLU A 240 32.01 6.66 2.98
CA GLU A 240 32.39 7.12 1.63
C GLU A 240 32.97 5.97 0.80
N GLN A 241 33.85 5.16 1.37
CA GLN A 241 34.50 4.07 0.64
C GLN A 241 33.51 2.95 0.33
N GLU A 242 32.57 2.67 1.26
CA GLU A 242 31.45 1.78 1.01
C GLU A 242 30.59 2.28 -0.18
N SER A 243 30.22 3.56 -0.15
CA SER A 243 29.42 4.19 -1.21
C SER A 243 30.15 4.15 -2.56
N ARG A 244 31.46 4.48 -2.58
CA ARG A 244 32.29 4.42 -3.78
C ARG A 244 32.37 3.01 -4.35
N SER A 245 32.62 2.02 -3.50
CA SER A 245 32.72 0.61 -3.91
C SER A 245 31.41 0.11 -4.51
N HIS A 246 30.28 0.47 -3.88
CA HIS A 246 28.96 0.11 -4.38
C HIS A 246 28.64 0.78 -5.72
N HIS A 247 28.96 2.07 -5.89
CA HIS A 247 28.78 2.78 -7.16
C HIS A 247 29.58 2.12 -8.30
N VAL A 248 30.86 1.82 -8.06
CA VAL A 248 31.73 1.16 -9.05
C VAL A 248 31.19 -0.20 -9.45
N ARG A 249 30.73 -1.00 -8.48
CA ARG A 249 30.10 -2.32 -8.72
C ARG A 249 28.90 -2.18 -9.67
N MET A 250 27.97 -1.28 -9.33
CA MET A 250 26.75 -1.06 -10.11
C MET A 250 27.04 -0.48 -11.50
N ALA A 251 28.02 0.42 -11.62
CA ALA A 251 28.43 0.99 -12.90
C ALA A 251 29.03 -0.07 -13.85
N LYS A 252 29.87 -0.97 -13.31
CA LYS A 252 30.44 -2.10 -14.08
C LYS A 252 29.36 -3.07 -14.57
N MET A 253 28.41 -3.40 -13.69
CA MET A 253 27.26 -4.24 -14.05
C MET A 253 26.44 -3.56 -15.16
N LYS A 254 26.14 -2.25 -15.03
CA LYS A 254 25.42 -1.46 -16.03
C LYS A 254 26.07 -1.51 -17.42
N GLU A 255 27.38 -1.26 -17.47
CA GLU A 255 28.14 -1.24 -18.73
C GLU A 255 28.13 -2.61 -19.41
N SER A 256 28.40 -3.67 -18.64
CA SER A 256 28.38 -5.04 -19.14
C SER A 256 27.00 -5.44 -19.64
N PHE A 257 25.95 -5.06 -18.89
CA PHE A 257 24.57 -5.35 -19.22
C PHE A 257 24.10 -4.67 -20.50
N LEU A 258 24.35 -3.37 -20.66
CA LEU A 258 23.94 -2.62 -21.85
C LEU A 258 24.71 -3.04 -23.10
N THR A 259 25.98 -3.46 -22.94
CA THR A 259 26.75 -4.03 -24.04
C THR A 259 26.11 -5.32 -24.55
N ALA A 260 25.61 -6.16 -23.64
CA ALA A 260 24.94 -7.42 -23.98
C ALA A 260 23.47 -7.25 -24.41
N ASN A 261 22.82 -6.16 -24.01
CA ASN A 261 21.39 -5.90 -24.22
C ASN A 261 21.16 -4.45 -24.72
N PRO A 262 21.55 -4.12 -25.97
CA PRO A 262 21.45 -2.77 -26.50
C PRO A 262 20.04 -2.39 -26.97
N GLU A 263 19.07 -3.31 -26.90
CA GLU A 263 17.74 -3.12 -27.50
C GLU A 263 16.82 -2.15 -26.75
N LEU A 264 17.09 -1.87 -25.46
CA LEU A 264 16.35 -0.91 -24.65
C LEU A 264 17.33 0.00 -23.90
N GLY A 265 16.85 1.18 -23.50
CA GLY A 265 17.56 2.04 -22.56
C GLY A 265 17.67 1.40 -21.17
N MET A 266 18.53 1.95 -20.30
CA MET A 266 18.68 1.41 -18.95
C MET A 266 17.50 1.76 -18.04
N PHE A 267 17.19 3.05 -17.91
CA PHE A 267 16.30 3.57 -16.89
C PHE A 267 15.34 4.61 -17.46
N GLY A 268 14.05 4.33 -17.36
CA GLY A 268 12.95 5.15 -17.86
C GLY A 268 11.87 5.38 -16.80
N SER A 269 10.77 5.98 -17.23
CA SER A 269 9.63 6.31 -16.39
C SER A 269 8.31 5.80 -16.98
N VAL A 270 7.37 5.46 -16.11
CA VAL A 270 5.95 5.27 -16.46
C VAL A 270 5.16 6.37 -15.79
N ASP A 271 4.74 7.34 -16.59
CA ASP A 271 3.92 8.45 -16.15
C ASP A 271 2.49 7.97 -15.88
N VAL A 272 2.00 8.17 -14.67
CA VAL A 272 0.58 7.92 -14.33
C VAL A 272 -0.28 9.18 -14.53
N GLY A 273 0.34 10.32 -14.86
CA GLY A 273 -0.27 11.62 -15.06
C GLY A 273 -0.26 12.48 -13.80
N SER A 274 -0.02 13.78 -13.96
CA SER A 274 0.06 14.78 -12.86
C SER A 274 -1.23 14.90 -12.04
N ASN A 275 -2.37 14.56 -12.63
CA ASN A 275 -3.70 14.59 -12.00
C ASN A 275 -4.17 13.20 -11.54
N ALA A 276 -3.29 12.20 -11.51
CA ALA A 276 -3.64 10.89 -10.97
C ALA A 276 -4.11 11.00 -9.52
N CYS A 277 -5.20 10.32 -9.18
CA CYS A 277 -5.57 10.16 -7.78
C CYS A 277 -4.53 9.27 -7.10
N TRP A 278 -4.15 9.61 -5.87
CA TRP A 278 -3.21 8.86 -5.06
C TRP A 278 -3.73 8.76 -3.62
N TRP A 279 -4.28 7.60 -3.27
CA TRP A 279 -4.82 7.29 -1.96
C TRP A 279 -3.86 6.33 -1.22
N ASP A 280 -3.01 6.91 -0.36
CA ASP A 280 -2.08 6.17 0.50
C ASP A 280 -2.78 5.70 1.79
N TYR A 281 -2.76 4.40 2.06
CA TYR A 281 -3.38 3.79 3.25
C TYR A 281 -2.36 3.41 4.33
N GLY A 282 -1.09 3.81 4.21
CA GLY A 282 -0.02 3.48 5.16
C GLY A 282 -0.06 4.24 6.50
N LEU A 283 -0.97 5.22 6.66
CA LEU A 283 -1.13 6.03 7.87
C LEU A 283 -2.61 6.06 8.30
N LEU A 284 -2.87 5.98 9.61
CA LEU A 284 -4.25 6.00 10.14
C LEU A 284 -5.04 7.25 9.71
N LYS A 285 -4.42 8.44 9.76
CA LYS A 285 -5.07 9.67 9.30
C LYS A 285 -5.47 9.64 7.82
N LEU A 286 -4.68 8.95 6.97
CA LEU A 286 -4.96 8.85 5.55
C LEU A 286 -5.97 7.74 5.28
N TYR A 287 -5.94 6.64 6.03
CA TYR A 287 -7.01 5.65 6.03
C TYR A 287 -8.37 6.31 6.34
N ILE A 288 -8.45 7.16 7.36
CA ILE A 288 -9.68 7.89 7.69
C ILE A 288 -10.07 8.83 6.54
N ALA A 289 -9.16 9.73 6.14
CA ALA A 289 -9.45 10.72 5.10
C ALA A 289 -9.87 10.08 3.78
N ASN A 290 -9.18 9.03 3.33
CA ASN A 290 -9.48 8.37 2.07
C ASN A 290 -10.81 7.60 2.11
N ASN A 291 -11.21 7.06 3.26
CA ASN A 291 -12.47 6.32 3.36
C ASN A 291 -13.68 7.26 3.52
N LEU A 292 -13.54 8.39 4.20
CA LEU A 292 -14.62 9.39 4.31
C LEU A 292 -15.00 10.03 2.96
N LYS A 293 -14.09 10.02 1.98
CA LYS A 293 -14.37 10.40 0.59
C LYS A 293 -15.54 9.66 -0.05
N LEU A 294 -15.88 8.46 0.42
CA LEU A 294 -17.07 7.73 -0.05
C LEU A 294 -18.35 8.53 0.18
N SER A 295 -18.37 9.35 1.23
CA SER A 295 -19.48 10.22 1.62
C SER A 295 -19.37 11.66 1.07
N GLU A 296 -18.17 12.10 0.66
CA GLU A 296 -17.92 13.44 0.11
C GLU A 296 -18.51 13.64 -1.31
N GLU A 297 -18.54 14.89 -1.76
CA GLU A 297 -18.88 15.28 -3.14
C GLU A 297 -17.63 15.70 -3.91
N GLY A 298 -17.67 15.62 -5.25
CA GLY A 298 -16.61 16.11 -6.15
C GLY A 298 -15.81 15.02 -6.85
N ASP A 299 -14.96 15.42 -7.80
CA ASP A 299 -14.32 14.53 -8.77
C ASP A 299 -13.50 13.39 -8.15
N ASP A 300 -12.74 13.67 -7.08
CA ASP A 300 -11.92 12.67 -6.38
C ASP A 300 -12.80 11.63 -5.66
N ALA A 301 -13.88 12.08 -5.01
CA ALA A 301 -14.86 11.21 -4.35
C ALA A 301 -15.65 10.37 -5.36
N ASP A 302 -16.05 10.98 -6.50
CA ASP A 302 -16.71 10.28 -7.60
C ASP A 302 -15.80 9.22 -8.23
N LEU A 303 -14.51 9.53 -8.41
CA LEU A 303 -13.56 8.56 -8.94
C LEU A 303 -13.33 7.41 -7.96
N LEU A 304 -13.21 7.70 -6.65
CA LEU A 304 -13.10 6.68 -5.60
C LEU A 304 -14.30 5.74 -5.63
N ARG A 305 -15.53 6.28 -5.64
CA ARG A 305 -16.76 5.50 -5.74
C ARG A 305 -16.78 4.63 -7.00
N ARG A 306 -16.43 5.20 -8.16
CA ARG A 306 -16.36 4.46 -9.43
C ARG A 306 -15.32 3.34 -9.40
N PHE A 307 -14.15 3.59 -8.84
CA PHE A 307 -13.08 2.60 -8.69
C PHE A 307 -13.54 1.39 -7.86
N PHE A 308 -14.29 1.63 -6.78
CA PHE A 308 -14.88 0.60 -5.95
C PHE A 308 -16.26 0.10 -6.44
N GLY A 309 -16.75 0.54 -7.60
CA GLY A 309 -18.06 0.13 -8.11
C GLY A 309 -19.24 0.52 -7.22
N VAL A 310 -19.08 1.57 -6.41
CA VAL A 310 -20.13 2.14 -5.57
C VAL A 310 -21.11 2.91 -6.46
N THR A 311 -22.36 2.47 -6.49
CA THR A 311 -23.43 3.03 -7.32
C THR A 311 -24.50 3.76 -6.51
N GLY A 312 -24.47 3.63 -5.19
CA GLY A 312 -25.30 4.36 -4.25
C GLY A 312 -24.64 4.40 -2.88
N ARG A 313 -25.00 5.39 -2.07
CA ARG A 313 -24.50 5.54 -0.69
C ARG A 313 -24.94 4.40 0.22
N THR A 314 -26.07 3.76 -0.07
CA THR A 314 -26.50 2.54 0.61
C THR A 314 -26.58 1.40 -0.40
N MET A 315 -25.81 0.33 -0.18
CA MET A 315 -25.83 -0.86 -1.02
C MET A 315 -25.88 -2.13 -0.17
N ASN A 316 -26.61 -3.14 -0.67
CA ASN A 316 -26.67 -4.49 -0.10
C ASN A 316 -27.03 -4.53 1.41
N SER A 317 -27.78 -3.54 1.90
CA SER A 317 -28.01 -3.34 3.34
C SER A 317 -29.49 -3.49 3.73
N GLU A 318 -29.74 -4.08 4.90
CA GLU A 318 -31.04 -4.28 5.54
C GLU A 318 -31.13 -3.39 6.78
N ILE A 319 -31.31 -2.08 6.55
CA ILE A 319 -31.27 -1.04 7.60
C ILE A 319 -32.52 -0.14 7.59
N SER A 320 -33.66 -0.68 7.16
CA SER A 320 -34.91 0.10 6.96
C SER A 320 -35.46 0.77 8.23
N GLY A 321 -35.15 0.23 9.41
CA GLY A 321 -35.53 0.82 10.71
C GLY A 321 -34.50 1.80 11.29
N VAL A 322 -33.40 2.06 10.58
CA VAL A 322 -32.34 2.99 10.98
C VAL A 322 -32.54 4.32 10.27
N THR A 323 -32.39 5.44 11.00
CA THR A 323 -32.32 6.77 10.38
C THR A 323 -30.92 7.02 9.85
N VAL A 324 -30.76 7.06 8.52
CA VAL A 324 -29.47 7.27 7.86
C VAL A 324 -29.43 8.67 7.25
N ASP A 325 -28.43 9.46 7.62
CA ASP A 325 -28.19 10.76 7.00
C ASP A 325 -27.90 10.62 5.49
N GLY A 326 -28.35 11.58 4.68
CA GLY A 326 -28.22 11.53 3.23
C GLY A 326 -26.78 11.58 2.70
N SER A 327 -25.81 12.05 3.50
CA SER A 327 -24.39 12.00 3.14
C SER A 327 -23.66 10.74 3.61
N ALA A 328 -24.24 9.98 4.54
CA ALA A 328 -23.61 8.78 5.07
C ALA A 328 -23.56 7.63 4.05
N SER A 329 -22.56 6.76 4.18
CA SER A 329 -22.39 5.57 3.34
C SER A 329 -22.53 4.28 4.16
N ALA A 330 -23.33 3.33 3.67
CA ALA A 330 -23.61 2.05 4.34
C ALA A 330 -23.57 0.87 3.34
N PHE A 331 -22.69 -0.10 3.60
CA PHE A 331 -22.43 -1.21 2.68
C PHE A 331 -22.54 -2.57 3.38
N SER A 332 -23.47 -3.42 2.94
CA SER A 332 -23.68 -4.76 3.52
C SER A 332 -23.91 -4.71 5.04
N CYS A 333 -24.77 -3.80 5.49
CA CYS A 333 -25.12 -3.64 6.89
C CYS A 333 -26.50 -4.22 7.19
N LYS A 334 -26.70 -4.76 8.40
CA LYS A 334 -28.00 -5.19 8.91
C LYS A 334 -28.25 -4.59 10.28
N ALA A 335 -29.32 -3.83 10.42
CA ALA A 335 -29.72 -3.29 11.71
C ALA A 335 -31.22 -2.98 11.82
N LYS A 336 -31.78 -3.18 13.01
CA LYS A 336 -33.22 -3.01 13.26
C LYS A 336 -33.58 -1.57 13.58
N SER A 337 -32.73 -0.86 14.33
CA SER A 337 -33.05 0.48 14.82
C SER A 337 -31.81 1.34 15.03
N GLY A 338 -32.06 2.64 15.17
CA GLY A 338 -31.05 3.62 15.58
C GLY A 338 -30.75 4.66 14.50
N SER A 339 -29.50 5.12 14.43
CA SER A 339 -29.10 6.21 13.52
C SER A 339 -27.66 6.12 13.01
N VAL A 340 -27.45 6.67 11.81
CA VAL A 340 -26.14 6.91 11.19
C VAL A 340 -26.05 8.38 10.83
N GLY A 341 -25.12 9.09 11.47
CA GLY A 341 -24.90 10.53 11.31
C GLY A 341 -24.19 10.90 10.00
N ALA A 342 -24.17 12.20 9.72
CA ALA A 342 -23.60 12.76 8.50
C ALA A 342 -22.14 12.31 8.25
N ASP A 343 -21.83 12.06 7.00
CA ASP A 343 -20.50 11.69 6.48
C ASP A 343 -19.91 10.40 7.06
N ALA A 344 -20.65 9.67 7.90
CA ALA A 344 -20.21 8.39 8.43
C ALA A 344 -20.10 7.32 7.32
N VAL A 345 -19.23 6.35 7.52
CA VAL A 345 -19.02 5.25 6.58
C VAL A 345 -19.02 3.92 7.33
N ILE A 346 -20.02 3.07 7.07
CA ILE A 346 -20.16 1.76 7.71
C ILE A 346 -20.18 0.63 6.68
N ALA A 347 -19.51 -0.48 6.99
CA ALA A 347 -19.45 -1.64 6.11
C ALA A 347 -19.37 -2.96 6.87
N ALA A 348 -20.14 -3.97 6.45
CA ALA A 348 -20.22 -5.28 7.11
C ALA A 348 -20.54 -5.13 8.61
N VAL A 349 -21.61 -4.39 8.92
CA VAL A 349 -22.04 -4.14 10.30
C VAL A 349 -23.35 -4.84 10.56
N GLU A 350 -23.39 -5.71 11.57
CA GLU A 350 -24.60 -6.43 11.99
C GLU A 350 -24.92 -6.16 13.47
N ALA A 351 -26.04 -5.50 13.74
CA ALA A 351 -26.44 -5.16 15.11
C ALA A 351 -27.93 -4.91 15.27
N GLU A 352 -28.50 -5.17 16.44
CA GLU A 352 -29.93 -4.84 16.66
C GLU A 352 -30.15 -3.33 16.71
N GLU A 353 -29.28 -2.61 17.41
CA GLU A 353 -29.30 -1.15 17.53
C GLU A 353 -27.94 -0.55 17.16
N ILE A 354 -27.93 0.46 16.29
CA ILE A 354 -26.73 1.24 15.97
C ILE A 354 -26.90 2.73 16.25
N GLN A 355 -25.88 3.37 16.83
CA GLN A 355 -25.81 4.82 16.96
C GLN A 355 -24.43 5.29 16.52
N ILE A 356 -24.34 5.72 15.26
CA ILE A 356 -23.08 6.05 14.61
C ILE A 356 -22.98 7.56 14.43
N GLY A 357 -21.98 8.18 15.04
CA GLY A 357 -21.74 9.61 15.01
C GLY A 357 -21.20 10.10 13.66
N GLU A 358 -21.24 11.42 13.48
CA GLU A 358 -20.74 12.11 12.28
C GLU A 358 -19.29 11.70 11.96
N GLY A 359 -19.00 11.39 10.69
CA GLY A 359 -17.65 11.04 10.22
C GLY A 359 -17.03 9.79 10.87
N ALA A 360 -17.81 8.96 11.56
CA ALA A 360 -17.33 7.71 12.12
C ALA A 360 -17.16 6.63 11.03
N ILE A 361 -16.20 5.73 11.23
CA ILE A 361 -15.92 4.58 10.35
C ILE A 361 -16.11 3.29 11.14
N VAL A 362 -17.01 2.41 10.71
CA VAL A 362 -17.25 1.11 11.35
C VAL A 362 -17.14 0.00 10.31
N VAL A 363 -16.20 -0.92 10.50
CA VAL A 363 -15.90 -1.98 9.52
C VAL A 363 -15.86 -3.34 10.17
N ASN A 364 -16.65 -4.26 9.62
CA ASN A 364 -16.66 -5.67 10.01
C ASN A 364 -16.96 -5.87 11.51
N CYS A 365 -18.04 -5.26 12.00
CA CYS A 365 -18.43 -5.30 13.41
C CYS A 365 -19.78 -6.01 13.62
N ALA A 366 -19.90 -6.80 14.69
CA ALA A 366 -21.13 -7.50 15.06
C ALA A 366 -21.39 -7.41 16.57
N ALA A 367 -22.53 -6.84 16.99
CA ALA A 367 -22.94 -6.79 18.40
C ALA A 367 -24.43 -6.51 18.54
N LYS A 368 -25.04 -6.83 19.69
CA LYS A 368 -26.44 -6.42 19.95
C LYS A 368 -26.63 -4.91 19.81
N LYS A 369 -25.66 -4.14 20.33
CA LYS A 369 -25.64 -2.67 20.25
C LYS A 369 -24.26 -2.17 19.80
N ILE A 370 -24.23 -1.19 18.90
CA ILE A 370 -22.99 -0.51 18.50
C ILE A 370 -23.19 1.00 18.62
N ILE A 371 -22.42 1.64 19.50
CA ILE A 371 -22.36 3.10 19.65
C ILE A 371 -20.95 3.57 19.27
N ALA A 372 -20.87 4.40 18.24
CA ALA A 372 -19.63 5.03 17.80
C ALA A 372 -19.78 6.55 17.89
N GLY A 373 -18.96 7.22 18.71
CA GLY A 373 -18.90 8.68 18.78
C GLY A 373 -18.44 9.32 17.47
N LYS A 374 -18.45 10.66 17.43
CA LYS A 374 -18.02 11.44 16.27
C LYS A 374 -16.58 11.10 15.88
N GLY A 375 -16.36 10.80 14.61
CA GLY A 375 -15.03 10.47 14.07
C GLY A 375 -14.38 9.21 14.64
N ALA A 376 -15.13 8.35 15.34
CA ALA A 376 -14.60 7.10 15.87
C ALA A 376 -14.30 6.10 14.74
N VAL A 377 -13.34 5.18 14.97
CA VAL A 377 -12.98 4.10 14.06
C VAL A 377 -13.09 2.77 14.80
N LEU A 378 -14.05 1.94 14.39
CA LEU A 378 -14.29 0.61 14.95
C LEU A 378 -14.01 -0.45 13.90
N TYR A 379 -13.23 -1.46 14.24
CA TYR A 379 -12.71 -2.41 13.26
C TYR A 379 -12.62 -3.84 13.80
N ASN A 380 -13.24 -4.80 13.10
CA ASN A 380 -13.27 -6.23 13.44
C ASN A 380 -13.80 -6.52 14.86
N LEU A 381 -14.73 -5.73 15.38
CA LEU A 381 -15.23 -5.90 16.75
C LEU A 381 -16.43 -6.85 16.76
N VAL A 382 -16.36 -7.91 17.57
CA VAL A 382 -17.47 -8.82 17.82
C VAL A 382 -17.77 -8.85 19.32
N SER A 383 -19.03 -8.63 19.69
CA SER A 383 -19.48 -8.70 21.09
C SER A 383 -20.83 -9.40 21.22
N GLU A 384 -20.92 -10.38 22.13
CA GLU A 384 -22.18 -11.00 22.54
C GLU A 384 -22.77 -10.35 23.81
N SER A 385 -22.11 -9.34 24.39
CA SER A 385 -22.57 -8.66 25.60
C SER A 385 -23.83 -7.82 25.35
N ASP A 386 -24.66 -7.68 26.39
CA ASP A 386 -25.85 -6.81 26.34
C ASP A 386 -25.47 -5.33 26.22
N ASP A 387 -24.35 -4.92 26.81
CA ASP A 387 -23.81 -3.55 26.69
C ASP A 387 -23.28 -3.25 25.27
N GLY A 388 -23.04 -4.28 24.46
CA GLY A 388 -22.55 -4.16 23.09
C GLY A 388 -21.15 -3.55 22.98
N ILE A 389 -20.94 -2.75 21.94
CA ILE A 389 -19.70 -2.03 21.65
C ILE A 389 -19.97 -0.54 21.82
N VAL A 390 -19.17 0.14 22.65
CA VAL A 390 -19.29 1.59 22.89
C VAL A 390 -17.93 2.26 22.72
N ALA A 391 -17.92 3.35 21.97
CA ALA A 391 -16.75 4.17 21.70
C ALA A 391 -17.08 5.66 21.77
N GLU A 392 -16.19 6.44 22.37
CA GLU A 392 -16.29 7.89 22.46
C GLU A 392 -15.83 8.58 21.17
N ASP A 393 -15.97 9.91 21.13
CA ASP A 393 -15.47 10.72 20.02
C ASP A 393 -13.97 10.48 19.78
N GLY A 394 -13.64 10.25 18.51
CA GLY A 394 -12.28 10.01 18.04
C GLY A 394 -11.61 8.74 18.57
N ASP A 395 -12.35 7.83 19.21
CA ASP A 395 -11.83 6.52 19.60
C ASP A 395 -11.43 5.69 18.38
N VAL A 396 -10.37 4.91 18.52
CA VAL A 396 -9.96 3.91 17.54
C VAL A 396 -9.84 2.58 18.27
N ILE A 397 -10.77 1.65 18.02
CA ILE A 397 -10.84 0.37 18.73
C ILE A 397 -10.85 -0.76 17.72
N VAL A 398 -9.94 -1.72 17.92
CA VAL A 398 -9.83 -2.91 17.09
C VAL A 398 -9.82 -4.17 17.95
N SER A 399 -10.31 -5.29 17.40
CA SER A 399 -10.13 -6.60 18.01
C SER A 399 -8.89 -7.28 17.45
N VAL A 400 -8.07 -7.87 18.32
CA VAL A 400 -6.97 -8.76 17.94
C VAL A 400 -7.34 -10.16 18.39
N THR A 401 -7.53 -11.05 17.42
CA THR A 401 -7.89 -12.45 17.66
C THR A 401 -6.65 -13.34 17.55
N ASP A 402 -6.50 -14.27 18.48
CA ASP A 402 -5.43 -15.26 18.47
C ASP A 402 -5.85 -16.57 17.78
N THR A 403 -4.93 -17.53 17.71
CA THR A 403 -5.15 -18.84 17.06
C THR A 403 -6.20 -19.71 17.74
N GLU A 404 -6.53 -19.43 18.99
CA GLU A 404 -7.56 -20.15 19.75
C GLU A 404 -8.95 -19.51 19.56
N GLY A 405 -9.00 -18.31 18.96
CA GLY A 405 -10.21 -17.52 18.80
C GLY A 405 -10.48 -16.58 19.98
N SER A 406 -9.58 -16.49 20.95
CA SER A 406 -9.69 -15.49 22.01
C SER A 406 -9.38 -14.12 21.43
N SER A 407 -10.12 -13.10 21.87
CA SER A 407 -10.00 -11.74 21.36
C SER A 407 -9.63 -10.77 22.47
N MET A 408 -8.74 -9.84 22.14
CA MET A 408 -8.43 -8.69 23.00
C MET A 408 -8.69 -7.38 22.26
N LEU A 409 -9.13 -6.36 22.99
CA LEU A 409 -9.29 -5.02 22.44
C LEU A 409 -7.96 -4.28 22.45
N LEU A 410 -7.68 -3.58 21.37
CA LEU A 410 -6.56 -2.66 21.25
C LEU A 410 -7.09 -1.27 20.86
N ARG A 411 -6.80 -0.29 21.72
CA ARG A 411 -7.37 1.06 21.71
C ARG A 411 -6.33 2.11 21.34
N SER A 412 -6.80 3.17 20.69
CA SER A 412 -6.07 4.39 20.37
C SER A 412 -7.04 5.55 20.16
N LYS A 413 -6.55 6.68 19.68
CA LYS A 413 -7.35 7.84 19.27
C LYS A 413 -6.92 8.28 17.87
N THR A 414 -7.82 8.90 17.11
CA THR A 414 -7.52 9.45 15.76
C THR A 414 -6.41 10.51 15.78
N SER A 415 -6.20 11.17 16.92
CA SER A 415 -5.12 12.14 17.16
C SER A 415 -3.75 11.51 17.46
N ILE A 416 -3.68 10.21 17.75
CA ILE A 416 -2.44 9.52 18.12
C ILE A 416 -1.72 9.00 16.88
N CYS A 417 -0.45 9.37 16.74
CA CYS A 417 0.43 8.77 15.73
C CYS A 417 0.99 7.44 16.24
N GLY A 418 0.50 6.32 15.71
CA GLY A 418 0.95 4.98 16.07
C GLY A 418 2.47 4.76 15.94
N GLY A 419 3.12 5.45 14.99
CA GLY A 419 4.58 5.40 14.83
C GLY A 419 5.34 5.98 16.03
N LYS A 420 4.78 6.99 16.70
CA LYS A 420 5.34 7.59 17.92
C LYS A 420 4.95 6.79 19.16
N ALA A 421 3.73 6.27 19.21
CA ALA A 421 3.19 5.50 20.32
C ALA A 421 3.56 4.01 20.29
N TRP A 422 4.32 3.54 19.28
CA TRP A 422 4.54 2.12 18.98
C TRP A 422 4.94 1.24 20.18
N LYS A 423 5.78 1.77 21.06
CA LYS A 423 6.30 1.07 22.25
C LYS A 423 5.59 1.45 23.56
N GLN A 424 4.59 2.33 23.50
CA GLN A 424 3.87 2.83 24.67
C GLN A 424 2.64 1.97 24.91
N VAL A 425 2.36 1.65 26.16
CA VAL A 425 1.06 1.09 26.56
C VAL A 425 0.11 2.28 26.71
N LEU A 426 -0.81 2.42 25.76
CA LEU A 426 -1.84 3.47 25.80
C LEU A 426 -2.94 3.12 26.81
N ASP A 427 -3.68 4.13 27.24
CA ASP A 427 -4.80 3.95 28.15
C ASP A 427 -5.83 2.95 27.59
N GLY A 428 -6.39 2.12 28.49
CA GLY A 428 -7.29 1.02 28.13
C GLY A 428 -6.63 -0.21 27.49
N ASN A 429 -5.31 -0.19 27.22
CA ASN A 429 -4.57 -1.34 26.70
C ASN A 429 -3.76 -2.05 27.79
N LYS A 430 -3.66 -3.38 27.68
CA LYS A 430 -2.76 -4.19 28.50
C LYS A 430 -1.34 -4.27 27.92
N MET A 431 -1.19 -3.96 26.63
CA MET A 431 0.04 -4.13 25.86
C MET A 431 0.21 -2.99 24.85
N SER A 432 1.45 -2.68 24.52
CA SER A 432 1.83 -1.78 23.43
C SER A 432 1.59 -2.42 22.06
N PHE A 433 1.56 -1.58 21.02
CA PHE A 433 1.46 -2.08 19.64
C PHE A 433 2.63 -2.98 19.26
N GLU A 434 3.83 -2.70 19.77
CA GLU A 434 5.01 -3.55 19.55
C GLU A 434 4.87 -4.93 20.18
N GLU A 435 4.33 -5.02 21.40
CA GLU A 435 4.13 -6.30 22.09
C GLU A 435 3.11 -7.18 21.35
N VAL A 436 1.98 -6.60 20.95
CA VAL A 436 0.99 -7.31 20.12
C VAL A 436 1.60 -7.74 18.80
N HIS A 437 2.37 -6.87 18.14
CA HIS A 437 3.07 -7.24 16.90
C HIS A 437 4.03 -8.42 17.11
N LYS A 438 4.75 -8.47 18.24
CA LYS A 438 5.64 -9.59 18.57
C LYS A 438 4.86 -10.88 18.80
N GLN A 439 3.71 -10.82 19.49
CA GLN A 439 2.84 -11.99 19.72
C GLN A 439 2.27 -12.57 18.41
N ASN A 440 1.90 -11.70 17.47
CA ASN A 440 1.34 -12.11 16.19
C ASN A 440 2.37 -12.69 15.19
N ARG A 441 3.68 -12.66 15.49
CA ARG A 441 4.75 -12.88 14.50
C ARG A 441 4.67 -14.24 13.79
N ASP A 442 4.31 -15.28 14.53
CA ASP A 442 4.33 -16.67 14.06
C ASP A 442 2.92 -17.28 13.98
N ALA A 443 1.89 -16.42 14.02
CA ALA A 443 0.50 -16.83 14.02
C ALA A 443 0.04 -17.35 12.64
N ASP A 444 -0.78 -18.41 12.63
CA ASP A 444 -1.45 -18.87 11.42
C ASP A 444 -2.65 -17.97 11.11
N VAL A 445 -2.42 -16.99 10.23
CA VAL A 445 -3.42 -16.01 9.81
C VAL A 445 -4.65 -16.67 9.17
N SER A 446 -4.49 -17.82 8.49
CA SER A 446 -5.62 -18.50 7.84
C SER A 446 -6.56 -19.11 8.89
N ASN A 447 -5.99 -19.72 9.93
CA ASN A 447 -6.77 -20.24 11.04
C ASN A 447 -7.45 -19.10 11.82
N ILE A 448 -6.75 -17.99 12.06
CA ILE A 448 -7.32 -16.83 12.76
C ILE A 448 -8.47 -16.20 11.97
N GLU A 449 -8.35 -16.05 10.65
CA GLU A 449 -9.44 -15.55 9.82
C GLU A 449 -10.66 -16.47 9.89
N LYS A 450 -10.45 -17.79 9.82
CA LYS A 450 -11.54 -18.75 10.01
C LYS A 450 -12.23 -18.56 11.36
N LYS A 451 -11.47 -18.41 12.45
CA LYS A 451 -12.02 -18.17 13.80
C LYS A 451 -12.79 -16.85 13.89
N ARG A 452 -12.27 -15.77 13.29
CA ARG A 452 -12.97 -14.48 13.23
C ARG A 452 -14.31 -14.59 12.51
N LYS A 453 -14.36 -15.28 11.37
CA LYS A 453 -15.60 -15.54 10.63
C LYS A 453 -16.59 -16.38 11.45
N GLU A 454 -16.13 -17.43 12.12
CA GLU A 454 -16.96 -18.25 13.03
C GLU A 454 -17.57 -17.40 14.16
N LEU A 455 -16.77 -16.54 14.81
CA LEU A 455 -17.23 -15.64 15.87
C LEU A 455 -18.25 -14.63 15.37
N TYR A 456 -17.97 -13.99 14.22
CA TYR A 456 -18.87 -13.03 13.60
C TYR A 456 -20.21 -13.67 13.26
N GLN A 457 -20.21 -14.84 12.62
CA GLN A 457 -21.43 -15.57 12.25
C GLN A 457 -22.22 -16.02 13.47
N LYS A 458 -21.54 -16.51 14.51
CA LYS A 458 -22.17 -16.92 15.77
C LYS A 458 -22.88 -15.74 16.45
N ALA A 459 -22.18 -14.61 16.59
CA ALA A 459 -22.75 -13.41 17.19
C ALA A 459 -23.94 -12.91 16.36
N SER A 460 -23.75 -12.76 15.04
CA SER A 460 -24.77 -12.27 14.12
C SER A 460 -26.04 -13.12 14.12
N SER A 461 -25.89 -14.45 14.14
CA SER A 461 -27.03 -15.39 14.21
C SER A 461 -27.78 -15.36 15.55
N SER A 462 -27.16 -14.82 16.60
CA SER A 462 -27.78 -14.66 17.92
C SER A 462 -28.66 -13.41 18.00
N PHE A 463 -28.48 -12.46 17.08
CA PHE A 463 -29.30 -11.27 16.95
C PHE A 463 -30.55 -11.64 16.16
N GLY A 464 -31.72 -11.15 16.55
CA GLY A 464 -32.95 -11.50 15.82
C GLY A 464 -33.12 -10.73 14.51
N LEU A 465 -32.04 -10.57 13.73
CA LEU A 465 -31.92 -9.71 12.54
C LEU A 465 -32.65 -10.25 11.32
#